data_AF-A0A4U9U0J4-F1
#
_entry.id   AF-A0A4U9U0J4-F1
#
_cell.length_a   1.000
_cell.length_b   1.000
_cell.length_c   1.000
_cell.angle_alpha   90.00
_cell.angle_beta   90.00
_cell.angle_gamma   90.00
#
_symmetry.space_group_name_H-M   'P 1'
#
loop_
_entity.id
_entity.type
_entity.pdbx_description
1 polymer ?
#
loop_
_entity_poly.entity_id
_entity_poly.type
_entity_poly.pdbx_seq_one_letter_code
_entity_poly.pdbx_strand_id
1 'polypeptide(L)'
;MTGTNGKTTTTQLLAQWSQLLGETAAVMGTVGNGLLDQVCPTENTTGSAVDVQHVLNDLAQQGATFAAMEVSSHGLVQHRVAALPFAAAVFTNLSRDHLDYHGDMASYEAAKWSLFAGHDVGQAIINADDEVGQRWLAKLPDAVAVTMQDNFAAWLPWPLAENHCGGLSR
;
A
#
# COMPACT_ATOMS: atom_id res chain seq x y z
N MET A 1 -1.17 -2.83 0.52
CA MET A 1 -1.41 -1.63 1.36
C MET A 1 -0.67 -1.77 2.69
N THR A 2 0.19 -0.83 3.09
CA THR A 2 0.86 -0.85 4.40
C THR A 2 0.88 0.53 5.07
N GLY A 3 1.23 0.53 6.37
CA GLY A 3 1.22 1.68 7.27
C GLY A 3 0.76 1.27 8.67
N THR A 4 0.71 2.21 9.62
CA THR A 4 0.05 1.97 10.92
C THR A 4 -1.47 2.03 10.72
N ASN A 5 -2.00 3.21 10.39
CA ASN A 5 -3.44 3.47 10.31
C ASN A 5 -3.97 3.52 8.87
N GLY A 6 -5.29 3.40 8.71
CA GLY A 6 -6.00 3.61 7.44
C GLY A 6 -5.97 2.44 6.44
N LYS A 7 -5.11 1.44 6.64
CA LYS A 7 -4.94 0.28 5.74
C LYS A 7 -6.27 -0.31 5.24
N THR A 8 -7.13 -0.73 6.17
CA THR A 8 -8.46 -1.31 5.89
C THR A 8 -9.37 -0.33 5.15
N THR A 9 -9.39 0.94 5.55
CA THR A 9 -10.21 1.98 4.89
C THR A 9 -9.77 2.15 3.43
N THR A 10 -8.47 2.22 3.16
CA THR A 10 -7.95 2.42 1.81
C THR A 10 -8.09 1.17 0.94
N THR A 11 -7.92 -0.05 1.46
CA THR A 11 -8.21 -1.28 0.67
C THR A 11 -9.68 -1.40 0.31
N GLN A 12 -10.58 -1.12 1.26
CA GLN A 12 -12.03 -1.13 1.04
C GLN A 12 -12.47 -0.05 0.04
N LEU A 13 -11.92 1.16 0.11
CA LEU A 13 -12.21 2.22 -0.87
C LEU A 13 -11.69 1.87 -2.27
N LEU A 14 -10.49 1.31 -2.39
CA LEU A 14 -9.93 0.89 -3.68
C LEU A 14 -10.77 -0.20 -4.35
N ALA A 15 -11.22 -1.21 -3.59
CA ALA A 15 -12.07 -2.27 -4.12
C ALA A 15 -13.48 -1.80 -4.50
N GLN A 16 -14.10 -0.93 -3.69
CA GLN A 16 -15.37 -0.28 -4.06
C GLN A 16 -15.23 0.54 -5.35
N TRP A 17 -14.14 1.29 -5.49
CA TRP A 17 -13.93 2.15 -6.65
C TRP A 17 -13.61 1.36 -7.93
N SER A 18 -12.81 0.30 -7.85
CA SER A 18 -12.57 -0.57 -9.01
C SER A 18 -13.84 -1.32 -9.45
N GLN A 19 -14.69 -1.76 -8.52
CA GLN A 19 -15.99 -2.36 -8.86
C GLN A 19 -16.94 -1.37 -9.55
N LEU A 20 -16.94 -0.09 -9.13
CA LEU A 20 -17.69 0.97 -9.82
C LEU A 20 -17.14 1.29 -11.22
N LEU A 21 -15.90 0.91 -11.52
CA LEU A 21 -15.28 1.01 -12.85
C LEU A 21 -15.44 -0.28 -13.69
N GLY A 22 -16.06 -1.33 -13.15
CA GLY A 22 -16.39 -2.58 -13.84
C GLY A 22 -15.51 -3.79 -13.51
N GLU A 23 -14.59 -3.68 -12.55
CA GLU A 23 -13.73 -4.80 -12.11
C GLU A 23 -14.46 -5.75 -11.14
N THR A 24 -14.13 -7.05 -11.19
CA THR A 24 -14.52 -7.99 -10.14
C THR A 24 -13.56 -7.82 -8.97
N ALA A 25 -13.97 -7.02 -7.98
CA ALA A 25 -13.10 -6.58 -6.89
C ALA A 25 -13.11 -7.49 -5.66
N ALA A 26 -11.93 -7.71 -5.10
CA ALA A 26 -11.68 -8.47 -3.88
C ALA A 26 -10.88 -7.67 -2.85
N VAL A 27 -11.00 -8.08 -1.59
CA VAL A 27 -10.29 -7.52 -0.44
C VAL A 27 -9.67 -8.62 0.40
N MET A 28 -8.54 -8.32 1.03
CA MET A 28 -7.90 -9.21 2.01
C MET A 28 -7.36 -8.36 3.16
N GLY A 29 -7.77 -8.61 4.41
CA GLY A 29 -7.32 -7.77 5.53
C GLY A 29 -8.00 -8.03 6.86
N THR A 30 -7.98 -7.01 7.72
CA THR A 30 -8.40 -7.08 9.13
C THR A 30 -9.90 -7.40 9.30
N VAL A 31 -10.72 -7.11 8.28
CA VAL A 31 -12.17 -7.41 8.27
C VAL A 31 -12.51 -8.74 7.58
N GLY A 32 -11.51 -9.46 7.07
CA GLY A 32 -11.70 -10.70 6.31
C GLY A 32 -11.09 -10.68 4.90
N ASN A 33 -11.27 -11.81 4.21
CA ASN A 33 -10.86 -12.03 2.83
C ASN A 33 -12.08 -12.44 1.98
N GLY A 34 -12.18 -11.97 0.74
CA GLY A 34 -13.21 -12.40 -0.21
C GLY A 34 -13.41 -11.44 -1.38
N LEU A 35 -14.36 -11.78 -2.26
CA LEU A 35 -14.99 -10.77 -3.12
C LEU A 35 -15.66 -9.71 -2.23
N LEU A 36 -15.79 -8.48 -2.72
CA LEU A 36 -16.21 -7.34 -1.90
C LEU A 36 -17.60 -7.50 -1.25
N ASP A 37 -18.49 -8.27 -1.87
CA ASP A 37 -19.83 -8.61 -1.39
C ASP A 37 -19.89 -9.90 -0.55
N GLN A 38 -18.80 -10.69 -0.53
CA GLN A 38 -18.72 -12.05 0.01
C GLN A 38 -17.47 -12.25 0.88
N VAL A 39 -17.16 -11.26 1.74
CA VAL A 39 -15.99 -11.27 2.63
C VAL A 39 -16.19 -12.24 3.80
N CYS A 40 -15.30 -13.23 3.93
CA CYS A 40 -15.24 -14.15 5.07
C CYS A 40 -14.26 -13.66 6.14
N PRO A 41 -14.62 -13.65 7.45
CA PRO A 41 -13.73 -13.22 8.54
C PRO A 41 -12.42 -14.03 8.64
N THR A 42 -11.35 -13.37 9.10
CA THR A 42 -10.01 -13.96 9.23
C THR A 42 -9.34 -13.57 10.55
N GLU A 43 -8.55 -14.48 11.13
CA GLU A 43 -7.82 -14.24 12.40
C GLU A 43 -6.66 -13.25 12.29
N ASN A 44 -6.12 -13.05 11.08
CA ASN A 44 -4.90 -12.27 10.83
C ASN A 44 -5.14 -11.22 9.73
N THR A 45 -4.71 -9.98 9.94
CA THR A 45 -4.68 -8.91 8.90
C THR A 45 -3.91 -9.30 7.64
N THR A 46 -2.97 -10.24 7.74
CA THR A 46 -2.27 -10.84 6.60
C THR A 46 -2.10 -12.33 6.90
N GLY A 47 -2.75 -13.22 6.14
CA GLY A 47 -2.63 -14.68 6.30
C GLY A 47 -1.19 -15.20 6.11
N SER A 48 -0.93 -16.49 6.37
CA SER A 48 0.40 -17.06 6.13
C SER A 48 0.77 -17.07 4.64
N ALA A 49 2.04 -17.32 4.33
CA ALA A 49 2.50 -17.42 2.94
C ALA A 49 1.75 -18.48 2.10
N VAL A 50 1.18 -19.50 2.75
CA VAL A 50 0.34 -20.52 2.08
C VAL A 50 -1.09 -20.02 1.93
N ASP A 51 -1.69 -19.48 3.01
CA ASP A 51 -3.09 -19.03 3.00
C ASP A 51 -3.30 -17.89 2.01
N VAL A 52 -2.34 -16.96 1.91
CA VAL A 52 -2.42 -15.82 0.99
C VAL A 52 -2.42 -16.28 -0.47
N GLN A 53 -1.58 -17.26 -0.83
CA GLN A 53 -1.57 -17.85 -2.18
C GLN A 53 -2.85 -18.65 -2.45
N HIS A 54 -3.36 -19.39 -1.47
CA HIS A 54 -4.60 -20.15 -1.57
C HIS A 54 -5.80 -19.23 -1.83
N VAL A 55 -5.94 -18.17 -1.02
CA VAL A 55 -7.02 -17.17 -1.16
C VAL A 55 -6.91 -16.42 -2.48
N LEU A 56 -5.71 -16.01 -2.92
CA LEU A 56 -5.54 -15.36 -4.22
C LEU A 56 -5.90 -16.28 -5.40
N ASN A 57 -5.56 -17.57 -5.32
CA ASN A 57 -6.04 -18.57 -6.28
C ASN A 57 -7.58 -18.65 -6.29
N ASP A 58 -8.21 -18.77 -5.11
CA ASP A 58 -9.66 -18.97 -5.02
C ASP A 58 -10.43 -17.74 -5.51
N LEU A 59 -9.91 -16.53 -5.26
CA LEU A 59 -10.43 -15.28 -5.81
C LEU A 59 -10.30 -15.24 -7.34
N ALA A 60 -9.16 -15.65 -7.89
CA ALA A 60 -8.99 -15.74 -9.34
C ALA A 60 -9.92 -16.79 -9.98
N GLN A 61 -10.16 -17.92 -9.31
CA GLN A 61 -11.14 -18.93 -9.76
C GLN A 61 -12.60 -18.43 -9.68
N GLN A 62 -12.90 -17.51 -8.77
CA GLN A 62 -14.17 -16.77 -8.71
C GLN A 62 -14.25 -15.61 -9.73
N GLY A 63 -13.21 -15.40 -10.55
CA GLY A 63 -13.17 -14.37 -11.58
C GLY A 63 -12.79 -12.98 -11.09
N ALA A 64 -12.15 -12.86 -9.91
CA ALA A 64 -11.61 -11.59 -9.43
C ALA A 64 -10.51 -11.06 -10.37
N THR A 65 -10.67 -9.81 -10.81
CA THR A 65 -9.70 -9.10 -11.66
C THR A 65 -8.89 -8.07 -10.88
N PHE A 66 -9.37 -7.66 -9.71
CA PHE A 66 -8.72 -6.70 -8.82
C PHE A 66 -8.72 -7.20 -7.37
N ALA A 67 -7.59 -7.07 -6.64
CA ALA A 67 -7.50 -7.44 -5.23
C ALA A 67 -6.71 -6.39 -4.41
N ALA A 68 -7.33 -5.83 -3.36
CA ALA A 68 -6.70 -4.88 -2.46
C ALA A 68 -6.39 -5.52 -1.09
N MET A 69 -5.11 -5.87 -0.86
CA MET A 69 -4.68 -6.54 0.38
C MET A 69 -3.96 -5.64 1.40
N GLU A 70 -4.24 -5.88 2.68
CA GLU A 70 -3.49 -5.35 3.83
C GLU A 70 -2.20 -6.15 4.07
N VAL A 71 -1.08 -5.44 4.07
CA VAL A 71 0.26 -5.98 4.28
C VAL A 71 0.79 -5.44 5.60
N SER A 72 0.64 -6.24 6.66
CA SER A 72 1.12 -5.91 8.00
C SER A 72 2.65 -5.97 8.10
N SER A 73 3.24 -5.23 9.04
CA SER A 73 4.69 -5.31 9.32
C SER A 73 5.10 -6.69 9.83
N HIS A 74 4.25 -7.31 10.64
CA HIS A 74 4.35 -8.72 11.03
C HIS A 74 4.41 -9.64 9.80
N GLY A 75 3.54 -9.44 8.81
CA GLY A 75 3.53 -10.20 7.57
C GLY A 75 4.81 -10.05 6.74
N LEU A 76 5.39 -8.84 6.71
CA LEU A 76 6.65 -8.56 6.01
C LEU A 76 7.85 -9.21 6.71
N VAL A 77 7.99 -9.05 8.04
CA VAL A 77 9.06 -9.67 8.85
C VAL A 77 9.00 -11.20 8.78
N GLN A 78 7.80 -11.77 8.65
CA GLN A 78 7.58 -13.22 8.55
C GLN A 78 7.47 -13.73 7.10
N HIS A 79 7.87 -12.91 6.12
CA HIS A 79 7.90 -13.25 4.69
C HIS A 79 6.56 -13.76 4.11
N ARG A 80 5.42 -13.43 4.74
CA ARG A 80 4.06 -13.92 4.37
C ARG A 80 3.60 -13.48 2.97
N VAL A 81 4.32 -12.54 2.34
CA VAL A 81 4.02 -11.99 1.01
C VAL A 81 5.23 -11.99 0.06
N ALA A 82 6.34 -12.67 0.43
CA ALA A 82 7.64 -12.52 -0.24
C ALA A 82 7.70 -13.01 -1.70
N ALA A 83 6.70 -13.75 -2.17
CA ALA A 83 6.60 -14.28 -3.53
C ALA A 83 5.43 -13.67 -4.34
N LEU A 84 4.87 -12.54 -3.89
CA LEU A 84 3.78 -11.86 -4.59
C LEU A 84 4.30 -10.71 -5.48
N PRO A 85 3.94 -10.67 -6.78
CA PRO A 85 4.06 -9.47 -7.59
C PRO A 85 2.94 -8.50 -7.23
N PHE A 86 3.29 -7.26 -6.88
CA PHE A 86 2.33 -6.21 -6.59
C PHE A 86 2.24 -5.21 -7.75
N ALA A 87 1.08 -5.10 -8.40
CA ALA A 87 0.86 -4.06 -9.41
C ALA A 87 1.10 -2.64 -8.83
N ALA A 88 0.74 -2.43 -7.57
CA ALA A 88 1.10 -1.24 -6.81
C ALA A 88 1.24 -1.52 -5.29
N ALA A 89 2.16 -0.81 -4.64
CA ALA A 89 2.30 -0.78 -3.19
C ALA A 89 2.04 0.64 -2.66
N VAL A 90 1.31 0.73 -1.55
CA VAL A 90 0.87 2.01 -0.97
C VAL A 90 1.30 2.10 0.50
N PHE A 91 1.89 3.23 0.89
CA PHE A 91 2.22 3.57 2.28
C PHE A 91 1.32 4.70 2.80
N THR A 92 0.60 4.47 3.90
CA THR A 92 -0.35 5.45 4.47
C THR A 92 0.25 6.37 5.54
N ASN A 93 1.00 5.82 6.51
CA ASN A 93 1.62 6.54 7.64
C ASN A 93 2.42 5.59 8.56
N LEU A 94 3.27 6.14 9.44
CA LEU A 94 3.94 5.40 10.52
C LEU A 94 3.89 6.13 11.87
N SER A 95 2.81 5.95 12.62
CA SER A 95 2.75 6.31 14.06
C SER A 95 3.20 5.15 14.96
N ARG A 96 3.58 5.46 16.21
CA ARG A 96 3.99 4.46 17.24
C ARG A 96 2.91 3.41 17.49
N ASP A 97 3.26 2.15 17.21
CA ASP A 97 2.44 0.95 17.39
C ASP A 97 3.36 -0.30 17.38
N HIS A 98 2.86 -1.46 17.80
CA HIS A 98 3.52 -2.78 17.70
C HIS A 98 4.97 -2.88 18.25
N LEU A 99 5.39 -2.01 19.17
CA LEU A 99 6.76 -2.00 19.71
C LEU A 99 7.05 -3.14 20.68
N ASP A 100 6.02 -3.84 21.15
CA ASP A 100 6.09 -5.13 21.83
C ASP A 100 6.64 -6.25 20.92
N TYR A 101 6.39 -6.17 19.61
CA TYR A 101 6.95 -7.08 18.61
C TYR A 101 8.22 -6.53 17.94
N HIS A 102 8.23 -5.25 17.55
CA HIS A 102 9.33 -4.64 16.80
C HIS A 102 10.47 -4.09 17.68
N GLY A 103 10.27 -3.96 19.00
CA GLY A 103 11.22 -3.37 19.94
C GLY A 103 11.31 -1.83 19.84
N ASP A 104 11.56 -1.31 18.63
CA ASP A 104 11.72 0.12 18.37
C ASP A 104 11.10 0.60 17.03
N MET A 105 11.03 1.92 16.87
CA MET A 105 10.43 2.56 15.69
C MET A 105 11.25 2.36 14.41
N ALA A 106 12.57 2.19 14.49
CA ALA A 106 13.43 2.02 13.32
C ALA A 106 13.26 0.61 12.73
N SER A 107 13.14 -0.39 13.60
CA SER A 107 12.79 -1.76 13.27
C SER A 107 11.37 -1.88 12.69
N TYR A 108 10.42 -1.12 13.24
CA TYR A 108 9.05 -1.04 12.72
C TYR A 108 8.97 -0.30 11.36
N GLU A 109 9.77 0.75 11.15
CA GLU A 109 9.94 1.40 9.85
C GLU A 109 10.54 0.43 8.83
N ALA A 110 11.69 -0.19 9.16
CA ALA A 110 12.41 -1.11 8.28
C ALA A 110 11.55 -2.30 7.85
N ALA A 111 10.73 -2.83 8.75
CA ALA A 111 9.74 -3.86 8.44
C ALA A 111 8.79 -3.42 7.31
N LYS A 112 8.22 -2.22 7.36
CA LYS A 112 7.35 -1.70 6.30
C LYS A 112 8.11 -1.30 5.02
N TRP A 113 9.32 -0.73 5.17
CA TRP A 113 10.19 -0.34 4.05
C TRP A 113 10.56 -1.54 3.16
N SER A 114 10.69 -2.73 3.74
CA SER A 114 10.97 -3.97 3.00
C SER A 114 9.99 -4.27 1.85
N LEU A 115 8.74 -3.79 1.93
CA LEU A 115 7.75 -3.90 0.86
C LEU A 115 8.18 -3.13 -0.40
N PHE A 116 8.87 -1.99 -0.23
CA PHE A 116 9.27 -1.10 -1.33
C PHE A 116 10.72 -1.36 -1.79
N ALA A 117 11.55 -1.96 -0.94
CA ALA A 117 12.98 -2.18 -1.21
C ALA A 117 13.37 -3.63 -1.53
N GLY A 118 12.45 -4.59 -1.42
CA GLY A 118 12.78 -6.02 -1.55
C GLY A 118 11.64 -6.93 -2.00
N HIS A 119 10.53 -6.39 -2.50
CA HIS A 119 9.45 -7.14 -3.15
C HIS A 119 9.26 -6.63 -4.57
N ASP A 120 8.65 -7.44 -5.43
CA ASP A 120 8.27 -7.02 -6.79
C ASP A 120 7.06 -6.07 -6.72
N VAL A 121 7.29 -4.79 -7.04
CA VAL A 121 6.32 -3.70 -6.95
C VAL A 121 6.39 -2.87 -8.23
N GLY A 122 5.27 -2.80 -8.97
CA GLY A 122 5.15 -1.96 -10.16
C GLY A 122 5.17 -0.46 -9.82
N GLN A 123 4.11 0.04 -9.18
CA GLN A 123 4.04 1.44 -8.75
C GLN A 123 4.09 1.59 -7.23
N ALA A 124 5.07 2.35 -6.72
CA ALA A 124 5.07 2.84 -5.35
C ALA A 124 4.21 4.11 -5.23
N ILE A 125 3.33 4.17 -4.23
CA ILE A 125 2.52 5.35 -3.88
C ILE A 125 2.71 5.66 -2.39
N ILE A 126 3.14 6.88 -2.07
CA ILE A 126 3.60 7.24 -0.73
C ILE A 126 2.86 8.51 -0.26
N ASN A 127 2.28 8.46 0.94
CA ASN A 127 1.79 9.67 1.60
C ASN A 127 2.96 10.62 1.96
N ALA A 128 2.96 11.81 1.38
CA ALA A 128 3.95 12.86 1.64
C ALA A 128 3.62 13.72 2.89
N ASP A 129 2.43 13.58 3.48
CA ASP A 129 2.08 14.26 4.75
C ASP A 129 2.72 13.59 5.97
N ASP A 130 3.39 12.45 5.79
CA ASP A 130 4.06 11.67 6.84
C ASP A 130 5.60 11.81 6.72
N GLU A 131 6.28 12.12 7.83
CA GLU A 131 7.74 12.33 7.88
C GLU A 131 8.56 11.12 7.41
N VAL A 132 8.03 9.91 7.57
CA VAL A 132 8.64 8.67 7.07
C VAL A 132 8.44 8.56 5.57
N GLY A 133 7.22 8.87 5.10
CA GLY A 133 6.88 8.93 3.68
C GLY A 133 7.77 9.91 2.90
N GLN A 134 8.03 11.11 3.45
CA GLN A 134 8.96 12.09 2.88
C GLN A 134 10.39 11.52 2.74
N ARG A 135 10.90 10.86 3.79
CA ARG A 135 12.21 10.18 3.79
C ARG A 135 12.28 8.95 2.87
N TRP A 136 11.13 8.43 2.44
CA TRP A 136 11.04 7.31 1.50
C TRP A 136 10.91 7.80 0.05
N LEU A 137 10.16 8.88 -0.20
CA LEU A 137 10.12 9.55 -1.51
C LEU A 137 11.52 9.99 -1.97
N ALA A 138 12.35 10.51 -1.05
CA ALA A 138 13.76 10.83 -1.31
C ALA A 138 14.65 9.62 -1.70
N LYS A 139 14.13 8.39 -1.64
CA LYS A 139 14.79 7.13 -2.04
C LYS A 139 14.07 6.41 -3.20
N LEU A 140 12.89 6.87 -3.59
CA LEU A 140 12.02 6.25 -4.60
C LEU A 140 11.66 7.31 -5.65
N PRO A 141 12.56 7.63 -6.59
CA PRO A 141 12.39 8.75 -7.52
C PRO A 141 11.16 8.60 -8.43
N ASP A 142 10.76 7.36 -8.74
CA ASP A 142 9.61 7.03 -9.59
C ASP A 142 8.30 6.81 -8.80
N ALA A 143 8.27 7.14 -7.50
CA ALA A 143 7.08 6.97 -6.67
C ALA A 143 6.08 8.13 -6.81
N VAL A 144 4.80 7.80 -6.78
CA VAL A 144 3.70 8.78 -6.74
C VAL A 144 3.56 9.32 -5.32
N ALA A 145 3.88 10.60 -5.13
CA ALA A 145 3.57 11.32 -3.90
C ALA A 145 2.08 11.68 -3.84
N VAL A 146 1.45 11.47 -2.69
CA VAL A 146 0.06 11.89 -2.40
C VAL A 146 0.05 12.76 -1.15
N THR A 147 -0.69 13.86 -1.16
CA THR A 147 -0.79 14.82 -0.03
C THR A 147 -2.18 15.43 0.00
N MET A 148 -2.64 15.78 1.20
CA MET A 148 -3.85 16.58 1.46
C MET A 148 -3.53 18.09 1.61
N GLN A 149 -2.27 18.50 1.40
CA GLN A 149 -1.81 19.89 1.50
C GLN A 149 -1.64 20.52 0.11
N ASP A 150 -2.21 21.72 -0.09
CA ASP A 150 -2.07 22.49 -1.34
C ASP A 150 -0.63 23.04 -1.59
N ASN A 151 0.38 22.61 -0.82
CA ASN A 151 1.76 23.09 -0.91
C ASN A 151 2.71 22.01 -1.44
N PHE A 152 2.59 21.72 -2.73
CA PHE A 152 3.47 20.78 -3.44
C PHE A 152 4.95 21.22 -3.49
N ALA A 153 5.22 22.51 -3.29
CA ALA A 153 6.54 23.12 -3.48
C ALA A 153 7.56 22.84 -2.35
N ALA A 154 7.12 22.32 -1.20
CA ALA A 154 8.00 22.06 -0.04
C ALA A 154 8.78 20.74 -0.12
N TRP A 155 8.33 19.79 -0.96
CA TRP A 155 8.74 18.38 -0.86
C TRP A 155 9.72 17.91 -1.95
N LEU A 156 9.88 18.67 -3.03
CA LEU A 156 10.80 18.36 -4.12
C LEU A 156 12.15 19.06 -3.92
N PRO A 157 13.30 18.36 -4.01
CA PRO A 157 14.60 19.01 -4.20
C PRO A 157 14.70 19.56 -5.64
N TRP A 158 14.06 20.71 -5.91
CA TRP A 158 14.08 21.35 -7.23
C TRP A 158 15.47 21.98 -7.52
N PRO A 159 16.15 21.53 -8.59
CA PRO A 159 16.20 22.31 -9.82
C PRO A 159 15.38 21.70 -10.98
N LEU A 160 14.25 21.09 -10.64
CA LEU A 160 13.01 20.89 -11.50
C LEU A 160 10.63 22.75 -11.59
N ALA A 161 10.41 23.96 -10.93
CA ALA A 161 9.51 25.05 -11.33
C ALA A 161 9.94 25.73 -12.66
N GLU A 162 11.22 25.59 -13.05
CA GLU A 162 11.81 26.20 -14.24
C GLU A 162 11.96 25.22 -15.41
N ASN A 163 10.84 24.78 -15.99
CA ASN A 163 10.57 24.98 -17.42
C ASN A 163 9.18 24.50 -17.87
N HIS A 164 8.66 25.17 -18.90
CA HIS A 164 7.59 24.68 -19.81
C HIS A 164 6.13 24.64 -19.30
N CYS A 165 5.72 25.64 -18.50
CA CYS A 165 4.37 26.20 -18.66
C CYS A 165 4.39 27.35 -19.69
N GLY A 166 4.73 27.02 -20.94
CA GLY A 166 4.63 27.95 -22.07
C GLY A 166 3.15 28.15 -22.44
N GLY A 167 2.58 29.30 -22.07
CA GLY A 167 1.13 29.50 -22.09
C GLY A 167 0.51 29.48 -23.51
N LEU A 168 -0.51 28.65 -23.69
CA LEU A 168 -1.47 28.78 -24.79
C LEU A 168 -2.52 29.85 -24.42
N SER A 169 -2.36 31.05 -24.96
CA SER A 169 -3.36 32.13 -24.81
C SER A 169 -3.73 32.73 -26.16
N ARG A 170 -4.94 32.35 -26.62
CA ARG A 170 -5.58 32.66 -27.92
C ARG A 170 -5.11 31.81 -29.10
#